data_AF-K9TWF8-F1
#
_entry.id   AF-K9TWF8-F1
#
_cell.length_a   1.000
_cell.length_b   1.000
_cell.length_c   1.000
_cell.angle_alpha   90.00
_cell.angle_beta   90.00
_cell.angle_gamma   90.00
#
_symmetry.space_group_name_H-M   'P 1'
#
loop_
_entity.id
_entity.type
_entity.pdbx_description
1 polymer ?
#
loop_
_entity_poly.entity_id
_entity_poly.type
_entity_poly.pdbx_seq_one_letter_code
_entity_poly.pdbx_strand_id
1 'polypeptide(L)'
;MLKIMPNRQRERLSYKAVRTIAIFCLVFLGSCSDRKPDVSISSQSSQQQTSTSLLKTTYPKSYPLKLQTIGEFHGNEVQAKSGEQWLGLFATPKGFELLPTKIMVNTVRDYVIDLDETKKTGKKVITNQKSQPIFLVKGAAYLKPGIVKTVFSEQQYLTPNKVLNLSLNSAIDSDYQIAIEDKQNLENKEFSFERQSNTKTRKYIFSVSDNSSISQNLQEFQHHYSNNELPSDRKPPSVFWAGDLDRDGKLDLLIESASHANVSSLTLFLSSPAKENKLLEPVAQFVTQGC
;
A
#
# COMPACT_ATOMS: atom_id res chain seq x y z
N MET A 1 -41.74 16.55 -42.61
CA MET A 1 -41.18 15.99 -43.86
C MET A 1 -39.89 16.75 -44.19
N LEU A 2 -38.74 16.22 -43.79
CA LEU A 2 -37.34 16.62 -44.11
C LEU A 2 -36.47 16.03 -42.98
N LYS A 3 -35.33 15.37 -43.15
CA LYS A 3 -34.67 14.60 -44.23
C LYS A 3 -33.54 13.85 -43.48
N ILE A 4 -33.44 12.54 -43.69
CA ILE A 4 -32.43 11.66 -43.10
C ILE A 4 -31.07 11.96 -43.77
N MET A 5 -29.96 12.01 -43.01
CA MET A 5 -28.75 11.18 -43.22
C MET A 5 -27.52 11.64 -42.39
N PRO A 6 -26.60 10.70 -42.09
CA PRO A 6 -25.71 10.71 -40.92
C PRO A 6 -24.27 11.11 -41.26
N ASN A 7 -23.45 11.38 -40.25
CA ASN A 7 -22.00 11.44 -40.44
C ASN A 7 -21.26 10.51 -39.46
N ARG A 8 -20.74 9.41 -40.03
CA ARG A 8 -19.67 8.59 -39.48
C ARG A 8 -18.35 9.24 -39.92
N GLN A 9 -17.45 9.53 -38.99
CA GLN A 9 -16.03 9.26 -39.23
C GLN A 9 -15.37 8.69 -37.98
N ARG A 10 -14.88 7.45 -38.12
CA ARG A 10 -13.97 6.76 -37.21
C ARG A 10 -12.57 7.13 -37.63
N GLU A 11 -11.80 7.77 -36.76
CA GLU A 11 -10.36 7.90 -36.96
C GLU A 11 -9.66 6.61 -36.53
N ARG A 12 -8.91 6.04 -37.47
CA ARG A 12 -7.97 4.94 -37.26
C ARG A 12 -6.60 5.55 -36.99
N LEU A 13 -6.07 5.37 -35.78
CA LEU A 13 -4.67 5.68 -35.50
C LEU A 13 -3.78 4.51 -35.95
N SER A 14 -2.98 4.80 -36.99
CA SER A 14 -1.97 3.93 -37.58
C SER A 14 -0.67 4.01 -36.76
N TYR A 15 -0.26 2.91 -36.13
CA TYR A 15 1.08 2.77 -35.57
C TYR A 15 2.01 2.11 -36.60
N LYS A 16 2.93 2.91 -37.15
CA LYS A 16 4.17 2.45 -37.78
C LYS A 16 5.30 3.37 -37.34
N ALA A 17 6.25 2.83 -36.57
CA ALA A 17 7.66 3.23 -36.63
C ALA A 17 8.52 2.18 -35.92
N VAL A 18 9.15 1.36 -36.75
CA VAL A 18 10.30 0.52 -36.43
C VAL A 18 11.51 1.43 -36.24
N ARG A 19 12.25 1.30 -35.14
CA ARG A 19 13.69 1.64 -35.10
C ARG A 19 14.48 0.67 -34.23
N THR A 20 15.16 -0.21 -34.94
CA THR A 20 16.36 -0.95 -34.59
C THR A 20 17.41 -0.03 -33.96
N ILE A 21 17.97 -0.39 -32.80
CA ILE A 21 19.21 0.20 -32.30
C ILE A 21 20.23 -0.92 -32.07
N ALA A 22 21.41 -0.69 -32.62
CA ALA A 22 22.50 -1.60 -32.81
C ALA A 22 23.26 -1.92 -31.51
N ILE A 23 23.74 -3.15 -31.47
CA ILE A 23 24.69 -3.73 -30.51
C ILE A 23 26.06 -3.06 -30.71
N PHE A 24 26.62 -2.49 -29.65
CA PHE A 24 28.03 -2.11 -29.59
C PHE A 24 28.71 -2.97 -28.51
N CYS A 25 29.40 -4.02 -28.95
CA CYS A 25 30.36 -4.76 -28.14
C CYS A 25 31.64 -3.92 -28.01
N LEU A 26 31.95 -3.45 -26.81
CA LEU A 26 33.26 -2.90 -26.48
C LEU A 26 33.93 -3.82 -25.47
N VAL A 27 34.89 -4.58 -25.98
CA VAL A 27 35.84 -5.43 -25.26
C VAL A 27 36.82 -4.50 -24.54
N PHE A 28 36.80 -4.49 -23.21
CA PHE A 28 37.92 -4.01 -22.40
C PHE A 28 38.61 -5.24 -21.78
N LEU A 29 39.73 -5.63 -22.41
CA LEU A 29 40.76 -6.45 -21.78
C LEU A 29 41.75 -5.48 -21.13
N GLY A 30 41.90 -5.55 -19.81
CA GLY A 30 42.77 -4.64 -19.07
C GLY A 30 43.11 -5.16 -17.67
N SER A 31 44.21 -5.90 -17.62
CA SER A 31 45.18 -6.02 -16.52
C SER A 31 44.73 -6.50 -15.13
N CYS A 32 45.17 -7.72 -14.81
CA CYS A 32 45.42 -8.15 -13.44
C CYS A 32 46.44 -7.21 -12.77
N SER A 33 46.14 -6.78 -11.54
CA SER A 33 47.13 -6.29 -10.59
C SER A 33 46.84 -6.98 -9.26
N ASP A 34 47.75 -7.86 -8.86
CA ASP A 34 47.82 -8.44 -7.52
C ASP A 34 47.89 -7.33 -6.47
N ARG A 35 46.90 -7.29 -5.58
CA ARG A 35 47.00 -6.62 -4.29
C ARG A 35 46.50 -7.58 -3.23
N LYS A 36 47.41 -8.02 -2.36
CA LYS A 36 47.08 -8.63 -1.07
C LYS A 36 46.66 -7.53 -0.10
N PRO A 37 45.50 -7.64 0.57
CA PRO A 37 45.25 -6.90 1.80
C PRO A 37 45.37 -7.84 3.00
N ASP A 38 46.50 -7.74 3.72
CA ASP A 38 46.56 -8.11 5.13
C ASP A 38 45.89 -6.98 5.92
N VAL A 39 44.60 -7.14 6.26
CA VAL A 39 43.96 -6.36 7.32
C VAL A 39 42.99 -7.26 8.06
N SER A 40 43.39 -7.63 9.29
CA SER A 40 42.55 -8.20 10.32
C SER A 40 41.54 -7.16 10.80
N ILE A 41 40.39 -7.09 10.12
CA ILE A 41 39.24 -6.28 10.55
C ILE A 41 38.53 -7.05 11.67
N SER A 42 38.77 -6.59 12.89
CA SER A 42 37.94 -6.83 14.06
C SER A 42 36.47 -6.56 13.71
N SER A 43 35.68 -7.63 13.63
CA SER A 43 34.24 -7.59 13.43
C SER A 43 33.56 -7.13 14.73
N GLN A 44 33.66 -5.84 15.04
CA GLN A 44 32.73 -5.21 15.96
C GLN A 44 31.43 -4.99 15.21
N SER A 45 30.52 -5.95 15.39
CA SER A 45 29.09 -5.83 15.13
C SER A 45 28.56 -4.60 15.89
N SER A 46 28.64 -3.43 15.27
CA SER A 46 27.84 -2.27 15.62
C SER A 46 26.39 -2.61 15.28
N GLN A 47 25.69 -3.19 16.26
CA GLN A 47 24.23 -3.16 16.29
C GLN A 47 23.82 -1.69 16.39
N GLN A 48 23.70 -1.04 15.24
CA GLN A 48 23.03 0.24 15.12
C GLN A 48 21.57 -0.06 15.46
N GLN A 49 21.22 0.15 16.73
CA GLN A 49 19.83 0.24 17.16
C GLN A 49 19.22 1.44 16.42
N THR A 50 18.67 1.17 15.25
CA THR A 50 17.73 2.07 14.60
C THR A 50 16.59 2.25 15.58
N SER A 51 16.49 3.46 16.13
CA SER A 51 15.34 3.95 16.87
C SER A 51 14.15 3.93 15.92
N THR A 52 13.52 2.77 15.77
CA THR A 52 12.18 2.64 15.21
C THR A 52 11.29 3.50 16.07
N SER A 53 11.01 4.71 15.59
CA SER A 53 9.90 5.55 16.02
C SER A 53 8.67 4.64 16.04
N LEU A 54 8.34 4.16 17.24
CA LEU A 54 7.21 3.28 17.46
C LEU A 54 5.98 4.10 17.12
N LEU A 55 5.47 3.94 15.89
CA LEU A 55 4.10 4.30 15.58
C LEU A 55 3.25 3.59 16.62
N LYS A 56 2.68 4.36 17.54
CA LYS A 56 1.68 3.86 18.49
C LYS A 56 0.39 3.67 17.70
N THR A 57 0.39 2.71 16.77
CA THR A 57 -0.81 2.33 16.06
C THR A 57 -1.75 1.71 17.08
N THR A 58 -2.98 2.20 17.15
CA THR A 58 -4.07 1.65 17.96
C THR A 58 -4.63 0.33 17.40
N TYR A 59 -3.91 -0.30 16.46
CA TYR A 59 -4.32 -1.54 15.85
C TYR A 59 -4.24 -2.73 16.82
N PRO A 60 -5.14 -3.70 16.67
CA PRO A 60 -5.14 -4.89 17.51
C PRO A 60 -3.87 -5.73 17.27
N LYS A 61 -3.45 -6.49 18.29
CA LYS A 61 -2.31 -7.42 18.18
C LYS A 61 -2.53 -8.52 17.13
N SER A 62 -3.78 -8.79 16.79
CA SER A 62 -4.18 -9.79 15.82
C SER A 62 -5.45 -9.34 15.10
N TYR A 63 -5.57 -9.74 13.85
CA TYR A 63 -6.72 -9.46 13.02
C TYR A 63 -7.56 -10.72 12.78
N PRO A 64 -8.89 -10.58 12.64
CA PRO A 64 -9.75 -11.73 12.34
C PRO A 64 -9.50 -12.31 10.96
N LEU A 65 -9.00 -11.51 10.01
CA LEU A 65 -8.71 -11.91 8.64
C LEU A 65 -7.21 -11.80 8.33
N LYS A 66 -6.79 -12.49 7.27
CA LYS A 66 -5.48 -12.35 6.64
C LYS A 66 -5.60 -11.54 5.36
N LEU A 67 -4.60 -10.69 5.11
CA LEU A 67 -4.46 -9.88 3.90
C LEU A 67 -3.14 -10.21 3.23
N GLN A 68 -3.11 -10.19 1.91
CA GLN A 68 -1.91 -10.44 1.11
C GLN A 68 -2.04 -9.73 -0.24
N THR A 69 -0.93 -9.25 -0.79
CA THR A 69 -0.83 -8.84 -2.20
C THR A 69 0.03 -9.85 -2.98
N ILE A 70 -0.07 -9.83 -4.30
CA ILE A 70 0.86 -10.58 -5.16
C ILE A 70 2.18 -9.80 -5.29
N GLY A 71 3.28 -10.49 -5.56
CA GLY A 71 4.60 -9.87 -5.64
C GLY A 71 5.72 -10.76 -5.13
N GLU A 72 6.91 -10.18 -4.95
CA GLU A 72 8.06 -10.80 -4.32
C GLU A 72 8.30 -10.11 -2.97
N PHE A 73 8.56 -10.91 -1.94
CA PHE A 73 8.59 -10.48 -0.54
C PHE A 73 9.70 -11.21 0.22
N HIS A 74 10.09 -10.66 1.36
CA HIS A 74 10.93 -11.40 2.31
C HIS A 74 10.18 -12.63 2.84
N GLY A 75 10.91 -13.68 3.18
CA GLY A 75 10.33 -14.99 3.47
C GLY A 75 9.33 -15.01 4.64
N ASN A 76 9.52 -14.15 5.63
CA ASN A 76 8.67 -14.02 6.83
C ASN A 76 7.43 -13.13 6.64
N GLU A 77 7.32 -12.42 5.52
CA GLU A 77 6.21 -11.47 5.27
C GLU A 77 5.00 -12.18 4.68
N VAL A 78 5.22 -13.22 3.86
CA VAL A 78 4.14 -13.94 3.18
C VAL A 78 3.33 -14.77 4.17
N GLN A 79 2.04 -14.43 4.30
CA GLN A 79 1.09 -15.11 5.19
C GLN A 79 0.42 -16.32 4.54
N ALA A 80 0.45 -16.39 3.22
CA ALA A 80 -0.20 -17.44 2.42
C ALA A 80 0.69 -18.68 2.25
N LYS A 81 0.05 -19.81 1.94
CA LYS A 81 0.71 -21.05 1.53
C LYS A 81 0.24 -21.48 0.15
N SER A 82 1.12 -22.12 -0.63
CA SER A 82 0.76 -22.71 -1.92
C SER A 82 -0.42 -23.68 -1.77
N GLY A 83 -1.38 -23.57 -2.69
CA GLY A 83 -2.58 -24.40 -2.71
C GLY A 83 -3.73 -23.90 -1.86
N GLU A 84 -3.52 -22.89 -1.01
CA GLU A 84 -4.62 -22.28 -0.27
C GLU A 84 -5.61 -21.57 -1.19
N GLN A 85 -6.89 -21.62 -0.81
CA GLN A 85 -7.96 -20.85 -1.42
C GLN A 85 -8.19 -19.56 -0.64
N TRP A 86 -8.20 -18.45 -1.37
CA TRP A 86 -8.40 -17.08 -0.90
C TRP A 86 -9.51 -16.44 -1.74
N LEU A 87 -10.02 -15.30 -1.29
CA LEU A 87 -10.83 -14.42 -2.13
C LEU A 87 -9.94 -13.28 -2.61
N GLY A 88 -9.95 -12.99 -3.92
CA GLY A 88 -9.25 -11.86 -4.49
C GLY A 88 -10.23 -10.85 -5.06
N LEU A 89 -9.96 -9.56 -4.87
CA LEU A 89 -10.72 -8.49 -5.51
C LEU A 89 -10.06 -8.13 -6.84
N PHE A 90 -10.78 -8.30 -7.95
CA PHE A 90 -10.26 -8.08 -9.30
C PHE A 90 -11.06 -7.01 -10.03
N ALA A 91 -10.37 -6.20 -10.82
CA ALA A 91 -11.02 -5.44 -11.89
C ALA A 91 -11.39 -6.39 -13.04
N THR A 92 -12.61 -6.28 -13.53
CA THR A 92 -13.19 -7.08 -14.61
C THR A 92 -13.91 -6.15 -15.60
N PRO A 93 -14.30 -6.63 -16.80
CA PRO A 93 -15.12 -5.84 -17.72
C PRO A 93 -16.48 -5.40 -17.15
N LYS A 94 -16.97 -6.02 -16.07
CA LYS A 94 -18.25 -5.69 -15.42
C LYS A 94 -18.09 -4.76 -14.21
N GLY A 95 -16.87 -4.27 -13.93
CA GLY A 95 -16.53 -3.59 -12.70
C GLY A 95 -15.67 -4.48 -11.81
N PHE A 96 -15.88 -4.45 -10.50
CA PHE A 96 -15.03 -5.19 -9.56
C PHE A 96 -15.74 -6.45 -9.07
N GLU A 97 -15.00 -7.55 -8.97
CA GLU A 97 -15.53 -8.84 -8.52
C GLU A 97 -14.61 -9.48 -7.49
N LEU A 98 -15.21 -10.05 -6.44
CA LEU A 98 -14.54 -10.91 -5.50
C LEU A 98 -14.58 -12.35 -6.02
N LEU A 99 -13.42 -12.96 -6.27
CA LEU A 99 -13.31 -14.27 -6.92
C LEU A 99 -12.51 -15.26 -6.05
N PRO A 100 -12.96 -16.53 -5.95
CA PRO A 100 -12.15 -17.61 -5.40
C PRO A 100 -10.84 -17.73 -6.18
N THR A 101 -9.73 -17.73 -5.45
CA THR A 101 -8.39 -17.62 -6.02
C THR A 101 -7.46 -18.59 -5.32
N LYS A 102 -6.79 -19.43 -6.11
CA LYS A 102 -5.77 -20.35 -5.63
C LYS A 102 -4.43 -19.64 -5.60
N ILE A 103 -3.78 -19.65 -4.45
CA ILE A 103 -2.46 -19.02 -4.26
C ILE A 103 -1.35 -20.02 -4.59
N MET A 104 -0.31 -19.55 -5.26
CA MET A 104 0.96 -20.25 -5.40
C MET A 104 2.07 -19.38 -4.82
N VAL A 105 2.89 -19.98 -3.98
CA VAL A 105 4.04 -19.36 -3.32
C VAL A 105 5.29 -20.12 -3.74
N ASN A 106 6.16 -19.45 -4.48
CA ASN A 106 7.45 -19.99 -4.93
C ASN A 106 8.58 -19.37 -4.11
N THR A 107 9.65 -20.11 -3.86
CA THR A 107 10.88 -19.53 -3.31
C THR A 107 11.62 -18.77 -4.41
N VAL A 108 12.11 -17.57 -4.06
CA VAL A 108 12.90 -16.70 -4.93
C VAL A 108 14.07 -16.13 -4.15
N ARG A 109 15.05 -15.55 -4.85
CA ARG A 109 16.18 -14.88 -4.19
C ARG A 109 15.68 -13.62 -3.48
N ASP A 110 16.09 -13.46 -2.24
CA ASP A 110 15.91 -12.25 -1.46
C ASP A 110 17.17 -11.39 -1.58
N TYR A 111 17.13 -10.30 -2.34
CA TYR A 111 18.35 -9.52 -2.61
C TYR A 111 18.95 -8.81 -1.38
N VAL A 112 18.22 -8.73 -0.26
CA VAL A 112 18.70 -8.13 0.99
C VAL A 112 19.36 -9.18 1.88
N ILE A 113 18.76 -10.38 1.96
CA ILE A 113 19.20 -11.44 2.88
C ILE A 113 20.14 -12.43 2.19
N ASP A 114 19.89 -12.76 0.92
CA ASP A 114 20.62 -13.78 0.15
C ASP A 114 21.86 -13.20 -0.54
N LEU A 115 22.91 -12.98 0.25
CA LEU A 115 24.25 -12.61 -0.24
C LEU A 115 24.83 -13.68 -1.18
N ASP A 116 24.52 -14.95 -0.92
CA ASP A 116 24.84 -16.09 -1.77
C ASP A 116 23.70 -16.29 -2.80
N GLU A 117 24.04 -16.25 -4.09
CA GLU A 117 23.08 -16.34 -5.19
C GLU A 117 22.31 -17.67 -5.26
N THR A 118 22.82 -18.69 -4.59
CA THR A 118 22.18 -20.01 -4.54
C THR A 118 21.05 -20.07 -3.50
N LYS A 119 21.02 -19.14 -2.55
CA LYS A 119 19.97 -19.05 -1.53
C LYS A 119 18.72 -18.39 -2.09
N LYS A 120 17.57 -18.86 -1.59
CA LYS A 120 16.22 -18.40 -1.98
C LYS A 120 15.33 -18.32 -0.76
N THR A 121 15.63 -17.39 0.13
CA THR A 121 14.86 -17.17 1.36
C THR A 121 13.61 -16.31 1.12
N GLY A 122 13.59 -15.57 0.01
CA GLY A 122 12.45 -14.77 -0.44
C GLY A 122 11.30 -15.62 -0.97
N LYS A 123 10.14 -14.99 -1.12
CA LYS A 123 8.92 -15.66 -1.59
C LYS A 123 8.21 -14.83 -2.65
N LYS A 124 7.78 -15.49 -3.72
CA LYS A 124 6.94 -14.92 -4.77
C LYS A 124 5.52 -15.44 -4.67
N VAL A 125 4.57 -14.55 -4.44
CA VAL A 125 3.13 -14.83 -4.38
C VAL A 125 2.50 -14.52 -5.73
N ILE A 126 1.86 -15.52 -6.32
CA ILE A 126 1.09 -15.40 -7.56
C ILE A 126 -0.27 -16.10 -7.40
N THR A 127 -1.17 -15.86 -8.33
CA THR A 127 -2.50 -16.47 -8.36
C THR A 127 -2.70 -17.32 -9.62
N ASN A 128 -3.74 -18.15 -9.62
CA ASN A 128 -4.19 -18.87 -10.81
C ASN A 128 -5.05 -18.00 -11.76
N GLN A 129 -5.27 -16.73 -11.43
CA GLN A 129 -6.07 -15.81 -12.22
C GLN A 129 -5.20 -15.08 -13.24
N LYS A 130 -5.75 -14.75 -14.40
CA LYS A 130 -5.01 -14.03 -15.46
C LYS A 130 -4.81 -12.55 -15.11
N SER A 131 -5.80 -11.94 -14.46
CA SER A 131 -5.71 -10.56 -13.96
C SER A 131 -5.04 -10.53 -12.59
N GLN A 132 -4.43 -9.40 -12.27
CA GLN A 132 -3.87 -9.16 -10.95
C GLN A 132 -4.98 -8.70 -9.99
N PRO A 133 -5.06 -9.25 -8.77
CA PRO A 133 -5.97 -8.73 -7.77
C PRO A 133 -5.44 -7.41 -7.21
N ILE A 134 -6.35 -6.55 -6.73
CA ILE A 134 -5.98 -5.41 -5.88
C ILE A 134 -5.42 -5.94 -4.57
N PHE A 135 -6.10 -6.90 -3.96
CA PHE A 135 -5.66 -7.61 -2.76
C PHE A 135 -6.32 -9.00 -2.67
N LEU A 136 -5.76 -9.83 -1.79
CA LEU A 136 -6.24 -11.15 -1.43
C LEU A 136 -6.61 -11.18 0.05
N VAL A 137 -7.75 -11.77 0.38
CA VAL A 137 -8.24 -11.90 1.75
C VAL A 137 -8.64 -13.35 2.09
N LYS A 138 -8.37 -13.77 3.32
CA LYS A 138 -8.74 -15.09 3.85
C LYS A 138 -9.24 -14.98 5.29
N GLY A 139 -10.17 -15.87 5.67
CA GLY A 139 -10.72 -15.97 7.03
C GLY A 139 -12.11 -15.36 7.18
N ALA A 140 -12.65 -14.70 6.16
CA ALA A 140 -13.96 -14.04 6.23
C ALA A 140 -15.04 -14.98 5.69
N ALA A 141 -15.65 -15.78 6.57
CA ALA A 141 -16.73 -16.68 6.16
C ALA A 141 -17.97 -15.93 5.61
N TYR A 142 -18.14 -14.66 5.99
CA TYR A 142 -19.21 -13.78 5.53
C TYR A 142 -18.94 -13.15 4.16
N LEU A 143 -17.68 -13.00 3.73
CA LEU A 143 -17.37 -12.54 2.37
C LEU A 143 -17.72 -13.61 1.35
N LYS A 144 -18.46 -13.22 0.30
CA LYS A 144 -18.93 -14.13 -0.75
C LYS A 144 -18.43 -13.70 -2.12
N PRO A 145 -18.13 -14.65 -3.02
CA PRO A 145 -17.84 -14.34 -4.41
C PRO A 145 -18.92 -13.49 -5.11
N GLY A 146 -18.52 -12.73 -6.13
CA GLY A 146 -19.39 -11.96 -7.02
C GLY A 146 -19.07 -10.47 -7.06
N ILE A 147 -19.96 -9.68 -7.66
CA ILE A 147 -19.78 -8.24 -7.87
C ILE A 147 -19.59 -7.50 -6.54
N VAL A 148 -18.66 -6.56 -6.54
CA VAL A 148 -18.32 -5.66 -5.45
C VAL A 148 -18.52 -4.23 -5.94
N LYS A 149 -19.34 -3.47 -5.23
CA LYS A 149 -19.49 -2.05 -5.53
C LYS A 149 -18.19 -1.35 -5.18
N THR A 150 -17.59 -0.67 -6.13
CA THR A 150 -16.32 0.03 -5.94
C THR A 150 -16.49 1.45 -6.44
N VAL A 151 -16.11 2.41 -5.61
CA VAL A 151 -16.20 3.84 -5.91
C VAL A 151 -14.83 4.48 -6.12
N PHE A 152 -13.78 3.79 -5.68
CA PHE A 152 -12.41 4.24 -5.83
C PHE A 152 -11.46 3.04 -5.87
N SER A 153 -10.49 3.04 -6.79
CA SER A 153 -9.55 1.92 -6.97
C SER A 153 -8.24 2.40 -7.61
N GLU A 154 -7.61 3.37 -7.00
CA GLU A 154 -6.30 3.89 -7.39
C GLU A 154 -5.46 4.14 -6.14
N GLN A 155 -4.15 4.32 -6.28
CA GLN A 155 -3.34 4.77 -5.15
C GLN A 155 -3.39 6.30 -5.06
N GLN A 156 -4.07 6.82 -4.05
CA GLN A 156 -4.13 8.25 -3.78
C GLN A 156 -3.49 8.59 -2.44
N TYR A 157 -2.32 9.24 -2.49
CA TYR A 157 -1.73 9.91 -1.35
C TYR A 157 -2.60 11.08 -0.91
N LEU A 158 -2.88 11.16 0.39
CA LEU A 158 -3.56 12.32 0.96
C LEU A 158 -2.52 13.26 1.58
N THR A 159 -2.81 14.55 1.52
CA THR A 159 -2.05 15.60 2.19
C THR A 159 -3.01 16.39 3.08
N PRO A 160 -2.51 17.11 4.09
CA PRO A 160 -3.32 18.14 4.73
C PRO A 160 -3.97 19.03 3.66
N ASN A 161 -5.25 19.35 3.84
CA ASN A 161 -6.10 20.10 2.89
C ASN A 161 -6.62 19.35 1.66
N LYS A 162 -6.19 18.10 1.42
CA LYS A 162 -6.79 17.25 0.37
C LYS A 162 -7.84 16.35 1.01
N VAL A 163 -9.08 16.47 0.56
CA VAL A 163 -10.20 15.61 0.94
C VAL A 163 -10.54 14.71 -0.24
N LEU A 164 -10.66 13.41 0.01
CA LEU A 164 -11.20 12.44 -0.92
C LEU A 164 -12.68 12.22 -0.62
N ASN A 165 -13.54 12.73 -1.51
CA ASN A 165 -14.99 12.57 -1.43
C ASN A 165 -15.40 11.29 -2.17
N LEU A 166 -16.21 10.45 -1.52
CA LEU A 166 -16.67 9.18 -2.05
C LEU A 166 -18.20 9.10 -1.97
N SER A 167 -18.85 8.67 -3.06
CA SER A 167 -20.30 8.44 -3.11
C SER A 167 -20.57 6.97 -3.38
N LEU A 168 -20.94 6.23 -2.33
CA LEU A 168 -21.25 4.81 -2.46
C LEU A 168 -22.63 4.60 -3.05
N ASN A 169 -23.66 5.35 -2.65
CA ASN A 169 -25.05 5.02 -2.99
C ASN A 169 -25.70 5.91 -4.05
N SER A 170 -24.99 6.94 -4.54
CA SER A 170 -25.38 7.86 -5.63
C SER A 170 -26.86 8.25 -5.69
N ALA A 171 -27.16 9.44 -5.19
CA ALA A 171 -28.07 10.32 -5.91
C ALA A 171 -27.57 11.76 -5.98
N ILE A 172 -27.18 12.44 -4.88
CA ILE A 172 -26.89 13.89 -4.94
C ILE A 172 -25.70 14.38 -4.08
N ASP A 173 -25.19 13.63 -3.09
CA ASP A 173 -24.09 14.09 -2.23
C ASP A 173 -22.93 13.08 -2.07
N SER A 174 -21.78 13.56 -1.60
CA SER A 174 -20.66 12.71 -1.16
C SER A 174 -21.08 11.99 0.12
N ASP A 175 -21.17 10.66 0.15
CA ASP A 175 -21.61 9.92 1.35
C ASP A 175 -20.52 9.90 2.43
N TYR A 176 -19.26 9.95 1.99
CA TYR A 176 -18.09 9.85 2.85
C TYR A 176 -16.99 10.81 2.43
N GLN A 177 -16.23 11.27 3.43
CA GLN A 177 -15.02 12.07 3.24
C GLN A 177 -13.85 11.37 3.94
N ILE A 178 -12.72 11.29 3.24
CA ILE A 178 -11.45 10.82 3.81
C ILE A 178 -10.47 11.97 3.77
N ALA A 179 -9.86 12.30 4.89
CA ALA A 179 -9.00 13.46 5.02
C ALA A 179 -7.80 13.20 5.94
N ILE A 180 -6.81 14.09 5.84
CA ILE A 180 -5.74 14.22 6.83
C ILE A 180 -5.86 15.57 7.51
N GLU A 181 -6.03 15.55 8.83
CA GLU A 181 -6.01 16.74 9.67
C GLU A 181 -4.61 16.96 10.27
N ASP A 182 -4.08 18.17 10.12
CA ASP A 182 -2.89 18.63 10.85
C ASP A 182 -3.34 19.10 12.24
N LYS A 183 -3.07 18.30 13.27
CA LYS A 183 -3.28 18.71 14.66
C LYS A 183 -2.06 19.53 15.07
N GLN A 184 -2.06 20.81 14.70
CA GLN A 184 -1.03 21.74 15.11
C GLN A 184 -1.03 21.88 16.65
N ASN A 185 -0.20 21.10 17.32
CA ASN A 185 0.23 21.36 18.69
C ASN A 185 1.75 21.52 18.66
N LEU A 186 2.16 22.76 18.46
CA LEU A 186 3.54 23.23 18.60
C LEU A 186 3.89 23.28 20.10
N GLU A 187 3.98 22.13 20.76
CA GLU A 187 4.84 22.07 21.93
C GLU A 187 6.28 22.08 21.39
N ASN A 188 6.90 23.25 21.37
CA ASN A 188 8.35 23.37 21.36
C ASN A 188 8.85 22.70 22.65
N LYS A 189 8.93 21.37 22.70
CA LYS A 189 9.76 20.72 23.69
C LYS A 189 11.19 21.02 23.26
N GLU A 190 11.75 22.06 23.85
CA GLU A 190 13.18 22.28 23.93
C GLU A 190 13.79 21.00 24.47
N PHE A 191 14.22 20.13 23.56
CA PHE A 191 15.13 19.05 23.91
C PHE A 191 16.46 19.74 24.20
N SER A 192 16.70 20.02 25.48
CA SER A 192 17.96 20.59 25.98
C SER A 192 19.07 19.54 25.90
N PHE A 193 19.50 19.25 24.67
CA PHE A 193 20.83 18.74 24.39
C PHE A 193 21.42 19.65 23.32
N GLU A 194 22.61 20.20 23.59
CA GLU A 194 23.31 21.27 22.85
C GLU A 194 23.71 20.91 21.40
N ARG A 195 22.75 20.55 20.56
CA ARG A 195 22.89 20.60 19.10
C ARG A 195 21.63 21.22 18.51
N GLN A 196 21.82 22.42 17.96
CA GLN A 196 20.84 23.23 17.23
C GLN A 196 20.25 22.52 15.99
N SER A 197 19.46 21.47 16.17
CA SER A 197 18.59 20.97 15.11
C SER A 197 17.18 21.50 15.37
N ASN A 198 16.71 22.43 14.53
CA ASN A 198 15.35 22.98 14.54
C ASN A 198 14.31 21.92 14.09
N THR A 199 14.31 20.74 14.71
CA THR A 199 13.39 19.67 14.37
C THR A 199 12.03 19.96 14.96
N LYS A 200 11.04 20.19 14.09
CA LYS A 200 9.63 20.33 14.52
C LYS A 200 8.91 19.01 14.32
N THR A 201 8.11 18.59 15.30
CA THR A 201 7.24 17.43 15.16
C THR A 201 5.83 17.92 14.88
N ARG A 202 5.18 17.40 13.84
CA ARG A 202 3.74 17.61 13.60
C ARG A 202 2.99 16.30 13.72
N LYS A 203 1.78 16.37 14.27
CA LYS A 203 0.88 15.25 14.45
C LYS A 203 -0.25 15.34 13.44
N TYR A 204 -0.47 14.25 12.73
CA TYR A 204 -1.50 14.10 11.72
C TYR A 204 -2.50 13.05 12.13
N ILE A 205 -3.76 13.28 11.74
CA ILE A 205 -4.84 12.32 11.91
C ILE A 205 -5.41 12.01 10.53
N PHE A 206 -5.37 10.74 10.14
CA PHE A 206 -6.11 10.22 9.01
C PHE A 206 -7.52 9.85 9.49
N SER A 207 -8.53 10.50 8.94
CA SER A 207 -9.92 10.33 9.36
C SER A 207 -10.84 9.96 8.20
N VAL A 208 -11.94 9.32 8.55
CA VAL A 208 -13.10 9.12 7.69
C VAL A 208 -14.31 9.72 8.39
N SER A 209 -15.19 10.37 7.64
CA SER A 209 -16.47 10.85 8.12
C SER A 209 -17.58 10.53 7.14
N ASP A 210 -18.81 10.44 7.64
CA ASP A 210 -20.01 10.31 6.82
C ASP A 210 -20.90 11.57 6.92
N ASN A 211 -21.99 11.59 6.15
CA ASN A 211 -22.98 12.68 6.21
C ASN A 211 -23.84 12.66 7.48
N SER A 212 -23.77 11.61 8.30
CA SER A 212 -24.54 11.49 9.54
C SER A 212 -23.82 12.12 10.75
N SER A 213 -22.77 12.90 10.50
CA SER A 213 -21.90 13.56 11.50
C SER A 213 -21.01 12.59 12.30
N ILE A 214 -20.91 11.32 11.89
CA ILE A 214 -19.91 10.43 12.47
C ILE A 214 -18.57 10.76 11.82
N SER A 215 -17.57 11.05 12.66
CA SER A 215 -16.17 11.16 12.24
C SER A 215 -15.32 10.22 13.07
N GLN A 216 -14.46 9.46 12.40
CA GLN A 216 -13.60 8.45 12.99
C GLN A 216 -12.16 8.68 12.58
N ASN A 217 -11.27 8.71 13.58
CA ASN A 217 -9.84 8.64 13.36
C ASN A 217 -9.44 7.19 13.04
N LEU A 218 -8.87 6.95 11.87
CA LEU A 218 -8.40 5.62 11.45
C LEU A 218 -6.94 5.41 11.83
N GLN A 219 -6.14 6.47 11.80
CA GLN A 219 -4.73 6.42 12.16
C GLN A 219 -4.23 7.79 12.64
N GLU A 220 -3.34 7.76 13.62
CA GLU A 220 -2.52 8.91 14.01
C GLU A 220 -1.06 8.63 13.64
N PHE A 221 -0.38 9.62 13.09
CA PHE A 221 1.04 9.54 12.77
C PHE A 221 1.74 10.88 12.99
N GLN A 222 3.04 10.85 13.24
CA GLN A 222 3.85 12.04 13.49
C GLN A 222 4.96 12.14 12.47
N HIS A 223 5.17 13.33 11.92
CA HIS A 223 6.30 13.62 11.05
C HIS A 223 7.26 14.61 11.71
N HIS A 224 8.55 14.30 11.65
CA HIS A 224 9.61 15.22 12.04
C HIS A 224 10.03 16.00 10.80
N TYR A 225 10.10 17.32 10.92
CA TYR A 225 10.50 18.24 9.87
C TYR A 225 11.86 18.84 10.19
N SER A 226 12.75 18.88 9.20
CA SER A 226 13.90 19.76 9.16
C SER A 226 13.58 20.88 8.17
N ASN A 227 13.76 22.15 8.53
CA ASN A 227 13.59 23.29 7.63
C ASN A 227 12.23 23.37 6.89
N ASN A 228 11.14 22.91 7.53
CA ASN A 228 9.77 22.82 6.95
C ASN A 228 9.61 21.85 5.77
N GLU A 229 10.59 21.00 5.47
CA GLU A 229 10.48 19.95 4.46
C GLU A 229 10.15 18.61 5.11
N LEU A 230 9.27 17.84 4.45
CA LEU A 230 9.09 16.44 4.80
C LEU A 230 10.37 15.68 4.47
N PRO A 231 10.90 14.86 5.39
CA PRO A 231 11.96 13.93 5.07
C PRO A 231 11.59 13.09 3.83
N SER A 232 12.52 12.95 2.90
CA SER A 232 12.31 12.21 1.64
C SER A 232 11.96 10.73 1.85
N ASP A 233 12.25 10.20 3.03
CA ASP A 233 11.98 8.82 3.45
C ASP A 233 10.58 8.63 4.06
N ARG A 234 9.75 9.68 4.18
CA ARG A 234 8.40 9.56 4.73
C ARG A 234 7.34 9.54 3.65
N LYS A 235 6.42 8.59 3.77
CA LYS A 235 5.27 8.44 2.89
C LYS A 235 4.01 8.86 3.65
N PRO A 236 3.20 9.80 3.14
CA PRO A 236 1.87 10.01 3.70
C PRO A 236 1.02 8.76 3.46
N PRO A 237 0.00 8.52 4.31
CA PRO A 237 -0.93 7.43 4.08
C PRO A 237 -1.65 7.62 2.74
N SER A 238 -2.05 6.51 2.13
CA SER A 238 -2.75 6.51 0.85
C SER A 238 -3.92 5.54 0.85
N VAL A 239 -5.00 5.94 0.19
CA VAL A 239 -6.14 5.04 -0.09
C VAL A 239 -5.80 4.27 -1.37
N PHE A 240 -5.99 2.95 -1.35
CA PHE A 240 -5.80 2.07 -2.51
C PHE A 240 -7.13 1.65 -3.13
N TRP A 241 -8.16 1.48 -2.30
CA TRP A 241 -9.47 1.03 -2.72
C TRP A 241 -10.54 1.48 -1.73
N ALA A 242 -11.73 1.77 -2.26
CA ALA A 242 -12.92 2.04 -1.47
C ALA A 242 -14.17 1.49 -2.18
N GLY A 243 -15.05 0.84 -1.42
CA GLY A 243 -16.24 0.19 -1.95
C GLY A 243 -17.08 -0.49 -0.87
N ASP A 244 -17.84 -1.51 -1.24
CA ASP A 244 -18.70 -2.31 -0.35
C ASP A 244 -18.36 -3.80 -0.59
N LEU A 245 -17.38 -4.29 0.17
CA LEU A 245 -16.76 -5.60 -0.04
C LEU A 245 -17.66 -6.73 0.46
N ASP A 246 -18.35 -6.51 1.58
CA ASP A 246 -19.22 -7.50 2.22
C ASP A 246 -20.71 -7.34 1.90
N ARG A 247 -21.07 -6.31 1.12
CA ARG A 247 -22.40 -6.03 0.58
C ARG A 247 -23.42 -5.63 1.65
N ASP A 248 -22.96 -4.93 2.67
CA ASP A 248 -23.84 -4.35 3.70
C ASP A 248 -24.37 -2.95 3.33
N GLY A 249 -23.94 -2.41 2.18
CA GLY A 249 -24.35 -1.11 1.66
C GLY A 249 -23.56 0.07 2.21
N LYS A 250 -22.50 -0.17 3.00
CA LYS A 250 -21.65 0.84 3.62
C LYS A 250 -20.21 0.78 3.08
N LEU A 251 -19.45 1.81 3.40
CA LEU A 251 -18.09 1.98 2.91
C LEU A 251 -17.10 1.05 3.64
N ASP A 252 -16.28 0.37 2.86
CA ASP A 252 -15.09 -0.37 3.25
C ASP A 252 -13.86 0.26 2.60
N LEU A 253 -12.68 0.11 3.22
CA LEU A 253 -11.44 0.76 2.78
C LEU A 253 -10.22 -0.15 2.79
N LEU A 254 -9.34 0.06 1.81
CA LEU A 254 -7.98 -0.45 1.82
C LEU A 254 -7.01 0.73 1.86
N ILE A 255 -6.22 0.83 2.93
CA ILE A 255 -5.32 1.97 3.18
C ILE A 255 -3.90 1.47 3.39
N GLU A 256 -2.93 2.14 2.77
CA GLU A 256 -1.51 2.02 3.08
C GLU A 256 -1.14 3.10 4.10
N SER A 257 -0.59 2.65 5.22
CA SER A 257 -0.46 3.42 6.47
C SER A 257 0.99 3.57 6.95
N ALA A 258 1.96 2.97 6.26
CA ALA A 258 3.35 3.04 6.65
C ALA A 258 3.90 4.45 6.46
N SER A 259 4.58 4.96 7.49
CA SER A 259 5.16 6.30 7.49
C SER A 259 6.61 6.34 6.99
N HIS A 260 7.15 5.21 6.50
CA HIS A 260 8.56 5.09 6.11
C HIS A 260 8.69 4.46 4.72
N ALA A 261 9.69 4.88 3.94
CA ALA A 261 9.79 4.55 2.52
C ALA A 261 10.04 3.07 2.24
N ASN A 262 10.72 2.39 3.17
CA ASN A 262 11.02 0.97 3.13
C ASN A 262 10.06 0.13 3.99
N VAL A 263 8.89 0.65 4.34
CA VAL A 263 7.84 -0.16 5.00
C VAL A 263 6.55 0.09 4.24
N SER A 264 5.77 -0.96 4.05
CA SER A 264 4.37 -0.89 3.65
C SER A 264 3.53 -1.61 4.70
N SER A 265 2.38 -1.05 5.02
CA SER A 265 1.41 -1.50 6.01
C SER A 265 0.03 -1.27 5.42
N LEU A 266 -0.40 -2.22 4.61
CA LEU A 266 -1.70 -2.23 3.98
C LEU A 266 -2.73 -2.77 4.99
N THR A 267 -3.78 -2.02 5.26
CA THR A 267 -4.83 -2.38 6.23
C THR A 267 -6.18 -2.38 5.53
N LEU A 268 -6.93 -3.48 5.68
CA LEU A 268 -8.31 -3.58 5.24
C LEU A 268 -9.23 -3.23 6.41
N PHE A 269 -10.13 -2.31 6.15
CA PHE A 269 -11.19 -1.88 7.05
C PHE A 269 -12.53 -2.29 6.47
N LEU A 270 -13.38 -2.88 7.30
CA LEU A 270 -14.77 -3.18 6.94
C LEU A 270 -15.72 -2.43 7.85
N SER A 271 -16.89 -2.12 7.32
CA SER A 271 -17.98 -1.45 8.01
C SER A 271 -18.86 -2.41 8.81
N SER A 272 -19.09 -3.64 8.34
CA SER A 272 -19.95 -4.60 9.05
C SER A 272 -19.51 -5.00 10.48
N PRO A 273 -18.20 -5.10 10.82
CA PRO A 273 -17.77 -5.35 12.19
C PRO A 273 -17.54 -4.06 13.00
N ALA A 274 -17.83 -2.89 12.43
CA ALA A 274 -17.69 -1.61 13.14
C ALA A 274 -18.62 -1.56 14.35
N LYS A 275 -18.06 -1.13 15.49
CA LYS A 275 -18.82 -0.90 16.72
C LYS A 275 -19.74 0.32 16.57
N GLU A 276 -20.69 0.46 17.48
CA GLU A 276 -21.51 1.66 17.58
C GLU A 276 -20.65 2.93 17.60
N ASN A 277 -21.07 3.96 16.87
CA ASN A 277 -20.35 5.23 16.67
C ASN A 277 -18.99 5.11 15.96
N LYS A 278 -18.75 4.01 15.23
CA LYS A 278 -17.65 3.88 14.28
C LYS A 278 -18.19 3.58 12.89
N LEU A 279 -17.47 4.05 11.88
CA LEU A 279 -17.73 3.75 10.47
C LEU A 279 -17.03 2.47 10.02
N LEU A 280 -15.84 2.21 10.58
CA LEU A 280 -14.92 1.19 10.10
C LEU A 280 -14.21 0.47 11.25
N GLU A 281 -13.96 -0.82 11.10
CA GLU A 281 -13.07 -1.59 11.97
C GLU A 281 -11.97 -2.25 11.13
N PRO A 282 -10.69 -2.18 11.54
CA PRO A 282 -9.62 -2.82 10.81
C PRO A 282 -9.69 -4.34 11.03
N VAL A 283 -9.81 -5.10 9.94
CA VAL A 283 -10.05 -6.55 9.99
C VAL A 283 -8.89 -7.38 9.46
N ALA A 284 -7.92 -6.77 8.80
CA ALA A 284 -6.75 -7.44 8.25
C ALA A 284 -5.61 -6.44 8.03
N GLN A 285 -4.37 -6.91 8.14
CA GLN A 285 -3.19 -6.11 7.80
C GLN A 285 -2.14 -6.98 7.10
N PHE A 286 -1.45 -6.38 6.15
CA PHE A 286 -0.30 -6.94 5.46
C PHE A 286 0.85 -5.94 5.53
N VAL A 287 1.92 -6.33 6.22
CA VAL A 287 3.11 -5.50 6.43
C VAL A 287 4.27 -6.11 5.63
N THR A 288 4.98 -5.25 4.91
CA THR A 288 6.21 -5.59 4.20
C THR A 288 7.28 -4.55 4.49
N GLN A 289 8.53 -4.96 4.37
CA GLN A 289 9.72 -4.13 4.47
C GLN A 289 10.37 -4.17 3.09
N GLY A 290 10.72 -2.99 2.59
CA GLY A 290 11.52 -2.81 1.41
C GLY A 290 13.00 -2.91 1.75
N CYS A 291 13.77 -3.19 0.71
CA CYS A 291 15.23 -3.15 0.67
C CYS A 291 15.78 -1.74 0.92
#